data_AF-A0A7Y2XDS3-F1
#
_entry.id   AF-A0A7Y2XDS3-F1
#
_cell.length_a   1.000
_cell.length_b   1.000
_cell.length_c   1.000
_cell.angle_alpha   90.00
_cell.angle_beta   90.00
_cell.angle_gamma   90.00
#
_symmetry.space_group_name_H-M   'P 1'
#
loop_
_entity.id
_entity.type
_entity.pdbx_description
1 polymer ?
#
loop_
_entity_poly.entity_id
_entity_poly.type
_entity_poly.pdbx_seq_one_letter_code
_entity_poly.pdbx_strand_id
1 'polypeptide(L)'
;MTFLILLLAFNGFSQSEAEISIGDTLVFYGCSGESFKYIDLYKKTRIEVEGINYDTMSEWTFYNTFFETGDFDVTRLPCNYEGKHAVIKHIMLLETEDGIGQTVVIAMIEGELSAAYIIEEAFINEEIIYIPTE
;
A
#
# COMPACT_ATOMS: atom_id res chain seq x y z
N MET A 1 8.57 10.60 14.94
CA MET A 1 7.49 10.86 13.97
C MET A 1 8.20 11.33 12.72
N THR A 2 8.43 10.41 11.79
CA THR A 2 9.12 10.69 10.53
C THR A 2 8.04 10.88 9.49
N PHE A 3 7.96 12.07 8.92
CA PHE A 3 7.01 12.41 7.86
C PHE A 3 7.70 12.28 6.51
N LEU A 4 7.01 11.72 5.52
CA LEU A 4 7.50 11.57 4.15
C LEU A 4 6.64 12.42 3.21
N ILE A 5 7.28 13.34 2.50
CA ILE A 5 6.61 14.26 1.57
C ILE A 5 6.71 13.67 0.16
N LEU A 6 5.57 13.33 -0.46
CA LEU A 6 5.48 12.88 -1.84
C LEU A 6 5.08 14.06 -2.74
N LEU A 7 5.92 14.43 -3.72
CA LEU A 7 5.65 15.54 -4.65
C LEU A 7 4.89 15.03 -5.89
N LEU A 8 3.57 15.01 -5.84
CA LEU A 8 2.72 14.70 -7.00
C LEU A 8 2.53 15.95 -7.86
N ALA A 9 3.02 15.92 -9.10
CA ALA A 9 2.86 17.01 -10.05
C ALA A 9 1.51 16.93 -10.77
N PHE A 10 0.48 17.59 -10.23
CA PHE A 10 -0.79 17.79 -10.93
C PHE A 10 -0.70 19.02 -11.84
N ASN A 11 -0.92 18.85 -13.15
CA ASN A 11 -1.10 19.98 -14.07
C ASN A 11 -2.47 20.62 -13.81
N GLY A 12 -2.51 21.70 -13.03
CA GLY A 12 -3.60 22.68 -13.10
C GLY A 12 -4.36 23.03 -11.81
N PHE A 13 -4.08 22.39 -10.67
CA PHE A 13 -4.62 22.82 -9.39
C PHE A 13 -3.52 22.79 -8.33
N SER A 14 -3.57 23.78 -7.43
CA SER A 14 -2.68 24.00 -6.28
C SER A 14 -2.04 22.71 -5.78
N GLN A 15 -0.70 22.67 -5.75
CA GLN A 15 0.09 21.63 -5.09
C GLN A 15 -0.33 21.59 -3.61
N SER A 16 -1.28 20.72 -3.25
CA SER A 16 -1.37 20.22 -1.89
C SER A 16 -0.38 19.06 -1.82
N GLU A 17 0.71 19.24 -1.08
CA GLU A 17 1.51 18.10 -0.64
C GLU A 17 0.57 17.16 0.12
N ALA A 18 0.30 15.98 -0.45
CA ALA A 18 -0.45 14.95 0.25
C ALA A 18 0.55 14.21 1.15
N GLU A 19 0.56 14.57 2.43
CA GLU A 19 1.37 13.90 3.45
C GLU A 19 0.67 12.60 3.85
N ILE A 20 1.05 11.49 3.20
CA ILE A 20 0.52 10.17 3.54
C ILE A 20 1.09 9.70 4.87
N SER A 21 0.23 9.15 5.73
CA SER A 21 0.57 8.70 7.06
C SER A 21 0.12 7.27 7.33
N ILE A 22 0.81 6.62 8.27
CA ILE A 22 0.37 5.33 8.81
C ILE A 22 -1.04 5.49 9.39
N GLY A 23 -1.94 4.59 9.02
CA GLY A 23 -3.36 4.64 9.43
C GLY A 23 -4.29 5.20 8.36
N ASP A 24 -3.79 5.94 7.37
CA ASP A 24 -4.62 6.50 6.31
C ASP A 24 -5.27 5.42 5.44
N THR A 25 -6.41 5.78 4.87
CA THR A 25 -7.18 4.88 3.99
C THR A 25 -6.88 5.20 2.54
N LEU A 26 -6.63 4.15 1.77
CA LEU A 26 -6.44 4.18 0.33
C LEU A 26 -7.64 3.48 -0.33
N VAL A 27 -8.15 4.05 -1.41
CA VAL A 27 -9.13 3.40 -2.29
C VAL A 27 -8.45 3.05 -3.60
N PHE A 28 -8.53 1.78 -4.00
CA PHE A 28 -8.03 1.36 -5.31
C PHE A 28 -8.95 1.91 -6.42
N TYR A 29 -8.38 2.60 -7.41
CA TYR A 29 -9.16 3.29 -8.44
C TYR A 29 -8.46 3.29 -9.80
N GLY A 30 -9.15 3.56 -10.90
CA GLY A 30 -8.50 3.83 -12.17
C GLY A 30 -7.89 2.59 -12.83
N CYS A 31 -8.44 1.40 -12.56
CA CYS A 31 -7.92 0.17 -13.12
C CYS A 31 -8.27 0.03 -14.61
N SER A 32 -7.26 -0.03 -15.48
CA SER A 32 -7.45 -0.23 -16.92
C SER A 32 -6.87 -1.58 -17.36
N GLY A 33 -7.73 -2.59 -17.54
CA GLY A 33 -7.32 -3.92 -18.05
C GLY A 33 -7.70 -5.06 -17.11
N GLU A 34 -6.77 -5.98 -16.86
CA GLU A 34 -6.98 -7.13 -15.98
C GLU A 34 -6.53 -6.88 -14.54
N SER A 35 -5.55 -5.99 -14.35
CA SER A 35 -4.94 -5.67 -13.06
C SER A 35 -4.39 -4.24 -13.03
N PHE A 36 -4.18 -3.75 -11.81
CA PHE A 36 -3.44 -2.51 -11.54
C PHE A 36 -1.98 -2.67 -11.97
N LYS A 37 -1.37 -1.59 -12.46
CA LYS A 37 -0.01 -1.63 -13.01
C LYS A 37 1.05 -1.46 -11.95
N TYR A 38 0.76 -0.79 -10.85
CA TYR A 38 1.75 -0.38 -9.85
C TYR A 38 1.43 -0.90 -8.45
N ILE A 39 0.55 -1.89 -8.35
CA ILE A 39 0.10 -2.47 -7.09
C ILE A 39 0.18 -3.99 -7.16
N ASP A 40 0.89 -4.58 -6.20
CA ASP A 40 0.94 -6.02 -6.00
C ASP A 40 0.08 -6.44 -4.82
N LEU A 41 -0.62 -7.56 -4.99
CA LEU A 41 -1.39 -8.24 -3.96
C LEU A 41 -0.54 -9.34 -3.32
N TYR A 42 -0.29 -9.19 -2.03
CA TYR A 42 0.33 -10.20 -1.18
C TYR A 42 -0.76 -10.87 -0.35
N LYS A 43 -1.02 -12.16 -0.60
CA LYS A 43 -2.10 -12.90 0.06
C LYS A 43 -1.55 -14.07 0.85
N LYS A 44 -1.91 -14.16 2.13
CA LYS A 44 -1.53 -15.30 2.98
C LYS A 44 -2.13 -16.60 2.46
N THR A 45 -1.30 -17.61 2.26
CA THR A 45 -1.72 -18.94 1.77
C THR A 45 -1.82 -19.97 2.87
N ARG A 46 -1.03 -19.79 3.95
CA ARG A 46 -1.19 -20.54 5.19
C ARG A 46 -1.84 -19.66 6.24
N ILE A 47 -2.89 -20.20 6.86
CA ILE A 47 -3.52 -19.58 8.03
C ILE A 47 -2.48 -19.58 9.15
N GLU A 48 -2.27 -18.41 9.71
CA GLU A 48 -1.25 -18.19 10.72
C GLU A 48 -1.63 -18.78 12.07
N VAL A 49 -0.64 -18.78 12.98
CA VAL A 49 -0.80 -19.18 14.37
C VAL A 49 -1.95 -18.37 15.00
N GLU A 50 -2.83 -19.05 15.75
CA GLU A 50 -3.90 -18.40 16.51
C GLU A 50 -3.36 -17.21 17.33
N GLY A 51 -4.04 -16.07 17.24
CA GLY A 51 -3.75 -14.89 18.08
C GLY A 51 -3.05 -13.71 17.41
N ILE A 52 -2.71 -13.78 16.11
CA ILE A 52 -2.19 -12.61 15.38
C ILE A 52 -3.35 -11.67 15.01
N ASN A 53 -3.20 -10.39 15.36
CA ASN A 53 -4.18 -9.33 15.04
C ASN A 53 -3.49 -8.21 14.24
N TYR A 54 -3.62 -8.29 12.92
CA TYR A 54 -3.07 -7.31 11.97
C TYR A 54 -3.71 -5.94 12.04
N ASP A 55 -4.95 -5.82 12.50
CA ASP A 55 -5.68 -4.55 12.52
C ASP A 55 -5.02 -3.54 13.45
N THR A 56 -4.40 -4.03 14.53
CA THR A 56 -3.72 -3.21 15.54
C THR A 56 -2.24 -2.99 15.27
N MET A 57 -1.64 -3.74 14.35
CA MET A 57 -0.22 -3.66 14.04
C MET A 57 0.05 -2.57 13.00
N SER A 58 1.21 -1.94 13.12
CA SER A 58 1.75 -0.99 12.14
C SER A 58 3.27 -1.03 12.13
N GLU A 59 3.83 -0.27 11.20
CA GLU A 59 5.26 -0.12 10.95
C GLU A 59 5.99 -1.47 10.84
N TRP A 60 7.19 -1.55 11.43
CA TRP A 60 8.04 -2.74 11.41
C TRP A 60 7.38 -3.95 12.08
N THR A 61 6.52 -3.76 13.08
CA THR A 61 5.81 -4.87 13.71
C THR A 61 4.84 -5.50 12.74
N PHE A 62 4.07 -4.70 11.99
CA PHE A 62 3.23 -5.23 10.92
C PHE A 62 4.07 -5.88 9.83
N TYR A 63 5.10 -5.19 9.33
CA TYR A 63 5.93 -5.67 8.23
C TYR A 63 6.56 -7.04 8.56
N ASN A 64 7.28 -7.15 9.67
CA ASN A 64 7.93 -8.41 10.03
C ASN A 64 6.90 -9.51 10.29
N THR A 65 5.82 -9.22 11.00
CA THR A 65 4.80 -10.24 11.27
C THR A 65 4.16 -10.74 9.97
N PHE A 66 3.79 -9.83 9.07
CA PHE A 66 3.14 -10.19 7.81
C PHE A 66 4.11 -10.86 6.82
N PHE A 67 5.36 -10.44 6.71
CA PHE A 67 6.26 -10.97 5.68
C PHE A 67 7.21 -12.08 6.17
N GLU A 68 7.46 -12.21 7.47
CA GLU A 68 8.36 -13.25 8.01
C GLU A 68 7.64 -14.50 8.52
N THR A 69 6.32 -14.43 8.75
CA THR A 69 5.54 -15.56 9.25
C THR A 69 4.67 -16.19 8.16
N GLY A 70 4.67 -17.52 8.06
CA GLY A 70 3.85 -18.23 7.07
C GLY A 70 4.25 -17.99 5.62
N ASP A 71 3.47 -18.56 4.70
CA ASP A 71 3.67 -18.38 3.26
C ASP A 71 2.66 -17.36 2.71
N PHE A 72 3.05 -16.65 1.67
CA PHE A 72 2.18 -15.77 0.89
C PHE A 72 2.38 -15.98 -0.61
N ASP A 73 1.29 -15.80 -1.36
CA ASP A 73 1.32 -15.69 -2.82
C ASP A 73 1.37 -14.22 -3.20
N VAL A 74 2.03 -13.93 -4.32
CA VAL A 74 2.13 -12.59 -4.88
C VAL A 74 1.59 -12.58 -6.30
N THR A 75 0.68 -11.65 -6.59
CA THR A 75 0.17 -11.39 -7.94
C THR A 75 0.02 -9.88 -8.16
N ARG A 76 -0.11 -9.40 -9.40
CA ARG A 76 -0.63 -8.04 -9.61
C ARG A 76 -2.02 -7.93 -9.00
N LEU A 77 -2.34 -6.79 -8.39
CA LEU A 77 -3.66 -6.55 -7.82
C LEU A 77 -4.71 -6.58 -8.94
N PRO A 78 -5.70 -7.49 -8.92
CA PRO A 78 -6.68 -7.58 -10.01
C PRO A 78 -7.68 -6.42 -9.99
N CYS A 79 -8.24 -6.04 -11.14
CA CYS A 79 -9.20 -4.91 -11.22
C CYS A 79 -10.49 -5.13 -10.42
N ASN A 80 -10.80 -6.36 -9.98
CA ASN A 80 -11.95 -6.59 -9.09
C ASN A 80 -11.75 -6.05 -7.65
N TYR A 81 -10.59 -5.48 -7.34
CA TYR A 81 -10.34 -4.70 -6.13
C TYR A 81 -10.66 -3.22 -6.28
N GLU A 82 -11.00 -2.75 -7.48
CA GLU A 82 -11.42 -1.36 -7.68
C GLU A 82 -12.61 -0.99 -6.78
N GLY A 83 -12.49 0.15 -6.09
CA GLY A 83 -13.43 0.62 -5.07
C GLY A 83 -13.26 -0.01 -3.68
N LYS A 84 -12.37 -0.99 -3.50
CA LYS A 84 -12.04 -1.51 -2.16
C LYS A 84 -11.06 -0.59 -1.43
N HIS A 85 -11.07 -0.70 -0.10
CA HIS A 85 -10.26 0.09 0.81
C HIS A 85 -9.08 -0.71 1.36
N ALA A 86 -7.98 -0.01 1.61
CA ALA A 86 -6.83 -0.53 2.34
C ALA A 86 -6.28 0.52 3.31
N VAL A 87 -5.83 0.07 4.48
CA VAL A 87 -5.28 0.95 5.53
C VAL A 87 -3.76 0.88 5.51
N ILE A 88 -3.07 2.02 5.41
CA ILE A 88 -1.61 2.07 5.41
C ILE A 88 -1.08 1.52 6.74
N LYS A 89 -0.28 0.46 6.66
CA LYS A 89 0.35 -0.17 7.81
C LYS A 89 1.84 0.11 7.89
N HIS A 90 2.53 0.25 6.76
CA HIS A 90 3.96 0.55 6.75
C HIS A 90 4.33 1.38 5.52
N ILE A 91 5.34 2.23 5.66
CA ILE A 91 5.95 3.01 4.57
C ILE A 91 7.45 2.81 4.68
N MET A 92 8.10 2.48 3.57
CA MET A 92 9.53 2.25 3.51
C MET A 92 10.15 2.84 2.25
N LEU A 93 11.44 3.17 2.31
CA LEU A 93 12.24 3.58 1.17
C LEU A 93 13.14 2.42 0.77
N LEU A 94 13.05 1.98 -0.48
CA LEU A 94 13.95 0.99 -1.06
C LEU A 94 14.97 1.67 -1.97
N GLU A 95 16.22 1.26 -1.88
CA GLU A 95 17.21 1.63 -2.89
C GLU A 95 17.02 0.75 -4.13
N THR A 96 16.80 1.38 -5.29
CA THR A 96 16.80 0.67 -6.58
C THR A 96 18.24 0.41 -7.04
N GLU A 97 18.42 -0.46 -8.04
CA GLU A 97 19.74 -0.79 -8.61
C GLU A 97 20.50 0.44 -9.12
N ASP A 98 19.77 1.49 -9.52
CA ASP A 98 20.31 2.76 -9.99
C ASP A 98 20.68 3.73 -8.86
N GLY A 99 20.52 3.31 -7.59
CA GLY A 99 20.75 4.14 -6.40
C GLY A 99 19.68 5.20 -6.17
N ILE A 100 18.55 5.13 -6.88
CA ILE A 100 17.39 6.01 -6.68
C ILE A 100 16.50 5.37 -5.61
N GLY A 101 16.12 6.14 -4.59
CA GLY A 101 15.15 5.70 -3.59
C GLY A 101 13.74 5.59 -4.18
N GLN A 102 13.09 4.45 -4.04
CA GLN A 102 11.68 4.24 -4.35
C GLN A 102 10.87 4.13 -3.06
N THR A 103 9.84 4.95 -2.93
CA THR A 103 8.90 4.84 -1.82
C THR A 103 7.94 3.68 -2.06
N VAL A 104 7.77 2.86 -1.03
CA VAL A 104 6.83 1.75 -1.00
C VAL A 104 5.87 1.96 0.16
N VAL A 105 4.59 1.88 -0.15
CA VAL A 105 3.48 1.92 0.81
C VAL A 105 2.89 0.52 0.90
N ILE A 106 2.78 0.00 2.11
CA ILE A 106 2.17 -1.30 2.38
C ILE A 106 0.89 -1.06 3.16
N ALA A 107 -0.23 -1.42 2.55
CA ALA A 107 -1.57 -1.21 3.09
C ALA A 107 -2.31 -2.55 3.26
N MET A 108 -2.94 -2.74 4.40
CA MET A 108 -3.76 -3.92 4.68
C MET A 108 -5.13 -3.76 4.01
N ILE A 109 -5.55 -4.74 3.20
CA ILE A 109 -6.84 -4.70 2.52
C ILE A 109 -7.92 -5.12 3.52
N GLU A 110 -8.96 -4.30 3.70
CA GLU A 110 -10.01 -4.56 4.68
C GLU A 110 -10.76 -5.88 4.39
N GLY A 111 -10.97 -6.67 5.45
CA GLY A 111 -11.76 -7.91 5.37
C GLY A 111 -11.03 -9.10 4.74
N GLU A 112 -9.74 -8.97 4.42
CA GLU A 112 -8.93 -10.04 3.83
C GLU A 112 -7.60 -10.22 4.58
N LEU A 113 -7.01 -11.42 4.57
CA LEU A 113 -5.61 -11.61 5.00
C LEU A 113 -4.64 -11.30 3.86
N SER A 114 -4.73 -10.05 3.38
CA SER A 114 -4.02 -9.58 2.19
C SER A 114 -3.46 -8.18 2.41
N ALA A 115 -2.26 -7.93 1.90
CA ALA A 115 -1.64 -6.61 1.86
C ALA A 115 -1.43 -6.16 0.40
N ALA A 116 -1.70 -4.88 0.14
CA ALA A 116 -1.30 -4.21 -1.09
C ALA A 116 0.10 -3.62 -0.90
N TYR A 117 1.00 -3.97 -1.81
CA TYR A 117 2.32 -3.37 -1.95
C TYR A 117 2.26 -2.36 -3.09
N ILE A 118 2.43 -1.08 -2.76
CA ILE A 118 2.13 0.05 -3.64
C ILE A 118 3.41 0.85 -3.83
N ILE A 119 3.84 1.01 -5.08
CA ILE A 119 4.96 1.91 -5.41
C ILE A 119 4.45 3.31 -5.76
N GLU A 120 5.34 4.30 -5.67
CA GLU A 120 5.03 5.72 -5.88
C GLU A 120 4.26 6.00 -7.19
N GLU A 121 4.54 5.25 -8.25
CA GLU A 121 3.89 5.38 -9.55
C GLU A 121 2.37 5.15 -9.49
N ALA A 122 1.86 4.37 -8.53
CA ALA A 122 0.43 4.18 -8.35
C ALA A 122 -0.28 5.51 -8.01
N PHE A 123 0.36 6.37 -7.22
CA PHE A 123 -0.16 7.68 -6.86
C PHE A 123 -0.07 8.65 -8.04
N ILE A 124 1.05 8.62 -8.78
CA ILE A 124 1.28 9.47 -9.96
C ILE A 124 0.30 9.15 -11.09
N ASN A 125 -0.05 7.88 -11.26
CA ASN A 125 -0.92 7.39 -12.33
C ASN A 125 -2.39 7.25 -11.90
N GLU A 126 -2.78 7.84 -10.76
CA GLU A 126 -4.16 7.87 -10.28
C GLU A 126 -4.76 6.46 -10.04
N GLU A 127 -3.93 5.45 -9.73
CA GLU A 127 -4.39 4.11 -9.35
C GLU A 127 -4.90 4.04 -7.90
N ILE A 128 -4.71 5.12 -7.14
CA ILE A 128 -5.07 5.27 -5.73
C ILE A 128 -5.76 6.60 -5.52
N ILE A 129 -6.88 6.58 -4.80
CA ILE A 129 -7.46 7.75 -4.15
C ILE A 129 -7.10 7.71 -2.67
N TYR A 130 -6.51 8.80 -2.18
CA TYR A 130 -6.10 8.96 -0.79
C TYR A 130 -7.22 9.59 0.05
N ILE A 131 -7.51 9.00 1.21
CA ILE A 131 -8.44 9.52 2.21
C ILE A 131 -7.68 9.66 3.55
N PRO A 132 -7.40 10.89 4.02
CA PRO A 132 -6.68 11.11 5.26
C PRO A 132 -7.49 10.62 6.46
N THR A 133 -6.79 10.09 7.47
CA THR A 133 -7.38 9.86 8.79
C THR A 133 -7.56 11.20 9.50
N GLU A 134 -8.73 11.43 10.10
CA GLU A 134 -8.97 12.62 10.95
C GLU A 134 -8.13 12.63 12.24
#